data_AF-A0A2N3BLZ6-F1
#
_entry.id   AF-A0A2N3BLZ6-F1
#
_cell.length_a   1.000
_cell.length_b   1.000
_cell.length_c   1.000
_cell.angle_alpha   90.00
_cell.angle_beta   90.00
_cell.angle_gamma   90.00
#
_symmetry.space_group_name_H-M   'P 1'
#
loop_
_entity.id
_entity.type
_entity.pdbx_description
1 polymer ?
#
loop_
_entity_poly.entity_id
_entity_poly.type
_entity_poly.pdbx_seq_one_letter_code
_entity_poly.pdbx_strand_id
1 'polypeptide(L)'
;MTRPVRICLTPPVEGYDFTGTQRTELLRESLTWTKLQKADRLTEQVEKIENLHGHEYDRITKQVKDGELIVTGEKKVKDRAEGLGGEFTYCTLGKPVELDHILTGEDLPGYAALAGVLFHMATSGPLDPARMDGGRSYVGEANGTHVWLIYRPDLDWLKSPDAALTLSFARQVAEAQPDARHLVFAPARYVSQRMLDVEGLPVEFVPLPFALYRVERT
;
A
#
# COMPACT_ATOMS: atom_id res chain seq x y z
N MET A 1 13.01 -25.35 -2.10
CA MET A 1 11.62 -24.90 -2.36
C MET A 1 11.65 -23.42 -2.64
N THR A 2 11.57 -23.08 -3.92
CA THR A 2 11.90 -21.77 -4.49
C THR A 2 10.64 -20.90 -4.44
N ARG A 3 10.61 -19.88 -3.58
CA ARG A 3 9.49 -18.93 -3.50
C ARG A 3 9.53 -17.99 -4.71
N PRO A 4 8.38 -17.68 -5.34
CA PRO A 4 8.35 -16.77 -6.47
C PRO A 4 8.66 -15.34 -6.00
N VAL A 5 9.86 -14.85 -6.30
CA VAL A 5 10.19 -13.43 -6.22
C VAL A 5 9.55 -12.78 -7.42
N ARG A 6 8.46 -12.05 -7.22
CA ARG A 6 7.91 -11.17 -8.25
C ARG A 6 8.79 -9.92 -8.29
N ILE A 7 9.73 -9.90 -9.22
CA ILE A 7 10.54 -8.72 -9.53
C ILE A 7 9.63 -7.76 -10.30
N CYS A 8 9.08 -6.77 -9.60
CA CYS A 8 8.56 -5.57 -10.25
C CYS A 8 9.74 -4.61 -10.40
N LEU A 9 10.32 -4.58 -11.60
CA LEU A 9 11.30 -3.56 -11.97
C LEU A 9 10.63 -2.18 -11.83
N THR A 10 11.22 -1.29 -11.03
CA THR A 10 10.83 0.14 -10.96
C THR A 10 12.02 1.01 -11.37
N PRO A 11 11.81 2.04 -12.21
CA PRO A 11 12.82 3.04 -12.55
C PRO A 11 13.11 4.00 -11.36
N PRO A 12 14.26 4.71 -11.36
CA PRO A 12 14.74 5.51 -10.22
C PRO A 12 13.97 6.82 -9.99
N VAL A 13 13.99 7.28 -8.74
CA VAL A 13 13.27 8.47 -8.20
C VAL A 13 13.97 9.80 -8.53
N GLU A 14 15.27 9.79 -8.80
CA GLU A 14 15.92 10.92 -9.46
C GLU A 14 15.68 10.80 -10.96
N GLY A 15 15.15 11.85 -11.59
CA GLY A 15 14.92 11.87 -13.04
C GLY A 15 16.08 11.20 -13.76
N TYR A 16 15.78 10.10 -14.44
CA TYR A 16 16.79 9.22 -15.01
C TYR A 16 17.27 9.78 -16.34
N ASP A 17 18.54 9.56 -16.67
CA ASP A 17 19.05 9.81 -18.02
C ASP A 17 18.32 8.88 -18.99
N PHE A 18 17.24 9.38 -19.58
CA PHE A 18 16.49 8.64 -20.57
C PHE A 18 17.16 8.86 -21.92
N THR A 19 17.92 7.86 -22.36
CA THR A 19 18.30 7.77 -23.76
C THR A 19 17.31 6.86 -24.45
N GLY A 20 16.26 7.44 -25.01
CA GLY A 20 15.20 6.66 -25.65
C GLY A 20 14.64 7.34 -26.89
N THR A 21 14.05 6.51 -27.75
CA THR A 21 13.33 7.00 -28.92
C THR A 21 11.91 7.35 -28.50
N GLN A 22 11.59 8.64 -28.45
CA GLN A 22 10.22 9.10 -28.27
C GLN A 22 9.47 8.89 -29.59
N ARG A 23 8.37 8.13 -29.53
CA ARG A 23 7.50 7.86 -30.68
C ARG A 23 6.25 8.71 -30.57
N THR A 24 5.95 9.48 -31.61
CA THR A 24 4.73 10.28 -31.72
C THR A 24 3.94 9.80 -32.93
N GLU A 25 2.67 9.45 -32.73
CA GLU A 25 1.77 9.07 -33.82
C GLU A 25 1.30 10.33 -34.55
N LEU A 26 1.68 10.47 -35.81
CA LEU A 26 1.33 11.61 -36.66
C LEU A 26 0.04 11.36 -37.44
N LEU A 27 -0.24 10.10 -37.76
CA LEU A 27 -1.45 9.69 -38.46
C LEU A 27 -1.82 8.27 -38.04
N ARG A 28 -3.11 8.05 -37.81
CA ARG A 28 -3.72 6.73 -37.77
C ARG A 28 -5.02 6.78 -38.55
N GLU A 29 -5.11 5.94 -39.57
CA GLU A 29 -6.28 5.91 -40.43
C GLU A 29 -6.66 4.48 -40.80
N SER A 30 -7.90 4.08 -40.51
CA SER A 30 -8.43 2.78 -40.96
C SER A 30 -8.47 2.69 -42.49
N LEU A 31 -7.89 1.62 -43.02
CA LEU A 31 -7.84 1.27 -44.44
C LEU A 31 -9.08 0.47 -44.84
N THR A 32 -10.05 1.17 -45.40
CA THR A 32 -11.23 0.55 -46.02
C THR A 32 -11.04 0.38 -47.53
N TRP A 33 -11.81 -0.51 -48.16
CA TRP A 33 -11.73 -0.77 -49.60
C TRP A 33 -11.84 0.49 -50.46
N THR A 34 -12.73 1.42 -50.09
CA THR A 34 -12.91 2.71 -50.76
C THR A 34 -11.70 3.64 -50.65
N LYS A 35 -10.91 3.53 -49.57
CA LYS A 35 -9.69 4.31 -49.37
C LYS A 35 -8.52 3.72 -50.14
N LEU A 36 -8.44 2.40 -50.24
CA LEU A 36 -7.47 1.71 -51.11
C LEU A 36 -7.70 2.04 -52.59
N GLN A 37 -8.97 2.19 -53.01
CA GLN A 37 -9.31 2.70 -54.36
C GLN A 37 -8.86 4.15 -54.60
N LYS A 38 -8.56 4.90 -53.53
CA LYS A 38 -8.06 6.29 -53.58
C LYS A 38 -6.63 6.37 -53.00
N ALA A 39 -5.79 5.39 -53.32
CA ALA A 39 -4.42 5.29 -52.79
C ALA A 39 -3.58 6.56 -53.01
N ASP A 40 -3.73 7.23 -54.14
CA ASP A 40 -3.00 8.47 -54.45
C ASP A 40 -3.23 9.56 -53.39
N ARG A 41 -4.46 9.67 -52.86
CA ARG A 41 -4.78 10.66 -51.81
C ARG A 41 -4.15 10.29 -50.47
N LEU A 42 -4.11 9.00 -50.14
CA LEU A 42 -3.46 8.53 -48.92
C LEU A 42 -1.95 8.82 -48.98
N THR A 43 -1.32 8.58 -50.13
CA THR A 43 0.10 8.89 -50.33
C THR A 43 0.36 10.38 -50.21
N GLU A 44 -0.44 11.23 -50.84
CA GLU A 44 -0.32 12.69 -50.75
C GLU A 44 -0.49 13.21 -49.30
N GLN A 45 -1.42 12.63 -48.53
CA GLN A 45 -1.60 12.97 -47.12
C GLN A 45 -0.36 12.63 -46.28
N VAL A 46 0.23 11.45 -46.50
CA VAL A 46 1.44 11.04 -45.80
C VAL A 46 2.63 11.92 -46.20
N GLU A 47 2.78 12.25 -47.49
CA GLU A 47 3.83 13.15 -47.97
C GLU A 47 3.70 14.57 -47.40
N LYS A 48 2.48 15.09 -47.24
CA LYS A 48 2.24 16.37 -46.57
C LYS A 48 2.69 16.34 -45.11
N ILE A 49 2.42 15.26 -44.39
CA ILE A 49 2.85 15.09 -43.00
C ILE A 49 4.37 15.02 -42.91
N GLU A 50 5.02 14.31 -43.84
CA GLU A 50 6.49 14.27 -43.90
C GLU A 50 7.10 15.64 -44.22
N ASN A 51 6.50 16.41 -45.14
CA ASN A 51 7.01 17.74 -45.48
C ASN A 51 6.80 18.76 -44.36
N LEU A 52 5.66 18.70 -43.65
CA LEU A 52 5.33 19.64 -42.58
C LEU A 52 6.07 19.32 -41.29
N HIS A 53 6.13 18.04 -40.91
CA HIS A 53 6.63 17.61 -39.60
C HIS A 53 7.97 16.85 -39.68
N GLY A 54 8.51 16.61 -40.88
CA GLY A 54 9.75 15.85 -41.05
C GLY A 54 10.97 16.46 -40.35
N HIS A 55 10.98 17.77 -40.14
CA HIS A 55 12.05 18.46 -39.44
C HIS A 55 11.96 18.31 -37.90
N GLU A 56 10.83 17.84 -37.37
CA GLU A 56 10.60 17.69 -35.92
C GLU A 56 11.06 16.33 -35.38
N TYR A 57 11.33 15.37 -36.27
CA TYR A 57 11.65 13.97 -35.94
C TYR A 57 12.93 13.51 -36.65
N ASP A 58 13.69 12.62 -36.02
CA ASP A 58 14.90 12.03 -36.61
C ASP A 58 14.57 10.97 -37.66
N ARG A 59 13.40 10.33 -37.55
CA ARG A 59 12.91 9.32 -38.48
C ARG A 59 11.39 9.30 -38.51
N ILE A 60 10.79 9.16 -39.69
CA ILE A 60 9.36 8.86 -39.84
C ILE A 60 9.22 7.42 -40.37
N THR A 61 8.35 6.64 -39.73
CA THR A 61 8.08 5.25 -40.14
C THR A 61 6.60 5.09 -40.49
N LYS A 62 6.32 4.43 -41.62
CA LYS A 62 4.96 4.15 -42.13
C LYS A 62 4.70 2.65 -42.01
N GLN A 63 3.62 2.26 -41.34
CA GLN A 63 3.26 0.86 -41.16
C GLN A 63 1.77 0.65 -41.31
N VAL A 64 1.37 -0.53 -41.78
CA VAL A 64 -0.03 -0.97 -41.75
C VAL A 64 -0.16 -2.06 -40.70
N LYS A 65 -0.97 -1.81 -39.67
CA LYS A 65 -1.21 -2.76 -38.59
C LYS A 65 -2.69 -2.79 -38.26
N ASP A 66 -3.24 -4.00 -38.09
CA ASP A 66 -4.66 -4.22 -37.73
C ASP A 66 -5.66 -3.52 -38.68
N GLY A 67 -5.28 -3.37 -39.96
CA GLY A 67 -6.12 -2.69 -40.96
C GLY A 67 -6.08 -1.17 -40.89
N GLU A 68 -5.13 -0.57 -40.17
CA GLU A 68 -4.90 0.87 -40.08
C GLU A 68 -3.53 1.25 -40.64
N LEU A 69 -3.48 2.33 -41.42
CA LEU A 69 -2.23 3.00 -41.79
C LEU A 69 -1.81 3.92 -40.63
N ILE A 70 -0.63 3.65 -40.09
CA ILE A 70 -0.05 4.39 -38.97
C ILE A 70 1.26 5.03 -39.44
N VAL A 71 1.39 6.33 -39.23
CA VAL A 71 2.61 7.10 -39.47
C VAL A 71 3.13 7.58 -38.12
N THR A 72 4.37 7.21 -37.80
CA THR A 72 4.99 7.51 -36.51
C THR A 72 6.28 8.29 -36.72
N GLY A 73 6.38 9.46 -36.09
CA GLY A 73 7.61 10.22 -35.93
C GLY A 73 8.42 9.69 -34.74
N GLU A 74 9.67 9.36 -34.96
CA GLU A 74 10.64 8.92 -33.96
C GLU A 74 11.67 10.02 -33.73
N LYS A 75 11.78 10.51 -32.49
CA LYS A 75 12.77 11.50 -32.08
C LYS A 75 13.66 10.92 -30.98
N LYS A 76 14.97 11.00 -31.17
CA LYS A 76 15.97 10.67 -30.14
C LYS A 76 16.09 11.86 -29.23
N VAL A 77 15.50 11.74 -28.05
CA VAL A 77 15.59 12.76 -27.03
C VAL A 77 16.65 12.33 -26.03
N LYS A 78 17.58 13.24 -25.72
CA LYS A 78 18.47 13.16 -24.56
C LYS A 78 17.96 14.20 -23.56
N ASP A 79 16.84 13.90 -22.91
CA ASP A 79 16.31 14.75 -21.85
C ASP A 79 16.17 13.95 -20.56
N ARG A 80 16.43 14.66 -19.47
CA ARG A 80 16.14 14.21 -18.11
C ARG A 80 14.62 14.28 -17.94
N ALA A 81 13.96 13.14 -17.87
CA ALA A 81 12.53 13.11 -17.56
C ALA A 81 12.32 13.56 -16.09
N GLU A 82 11.46 14.54 -15.86
CA GLU A 82 11.07 14.93 -14.50
C GLU A 82 10.43 13.72 -13.79
N GLY A 83 10.91 13.40 -12.58
CA GLY A 83 10.34 12.34 -11.77
C GLY A 83 8.90 12.68 -11.38
N LEU A 84 8.00 11.69 -11.36
CA LEU A 84 6.56 11.86 -11.11
C LEU A 84 6.18 12.32 -9.68
N GLY A 85 7.11 12.90 -8.91
CA GLY A 85 6.84 13.51 -7.61
C GLY A 85 6.22 12.58 -6.56
N GLY A 86 6.37 11.26 -6.71
CA GLY A 86 5.80 10.27 -5.80
C GLY A 86 6.80 9.85 -4.73
N GLU A 87 6.41 10.00 -3.46
CA GLU A 87 7.10 9.36 -2.34
C GLU A 87 6.65 7.88 -2.28
N PHE A 88 7.53 6.96 -2.65
CA PHE A 88 7.26 5.52 -2.57
C PHE A 88 7.94 4.94 -1.32
N THR A 89 7.13 4.57 -0.33
CA THR A 89 7.62 3.81 0.83
C THR A 89 7.65 2.32 0.49
N TYR A 90 8.84 1.72 0.55
CA TYR A 90 9.01 0.29 0.31
C TYR A 90 8.79 -0.49 1.61
N CYS A 91 7.71 -1.27 1.68
CA CYS A 91 7.43 -2.17 2.81
C CYS A 91 7.75 -3.62 2.44
N THR A 92 8.50 -4.31 3.29
CA THR A 92 8.68 -5.77 3.16
C THR A 92 7.49 -6.46 3.78
N LEU A 93 6.73 -7.21 2.98
CA LEU A 93 5.60 -8.02 3.46
C LEU A 93 6.11 -9.17 4.34
N GLY A 94 5.62 -9.23 5.58
CA GLY A 94 5.89 -10.32 6.51
C GLY A 94 5.22 -11.63 6.10
N LYS A 95 5.27 -12.64 6.98
CA LYS A 95 4.51 -13.88 6.79
C LYS A 95 3.01 -13.54 6.59
N PRO A 96 2.30 -14.23 5.68
CA PRO A 96 0.86 -14.03 5.53
C PRO A 96 0.16 -14.17 6.88
N VAL A 97 -0.73 -13.23 7.19
CA VAL A 97 -1.61 -13.32 8.35
C VAL A 97 -2.88 -13.99 7.86
N GLU A 98 -3.01 -15.28 8.10
CA GLU A 98 -4.18 -16.05 7.67
C GLU A 98 -5.31 -15.85 8.67
N LEU A 99 -6.16 -14.84 8.42
CA LEU A 99 -7.20 -14.39 9.33
C LEU A 99 -8.11 -15.53 9.82
N ASP A 100 -8.40 -16.51 8.96
CA ASP A 100 -9.23 -17.68 9.26
C ASP A 100 -8.61 -18.60 10.34
N HIS A 101 -7.29 -18.81 10.32
CA HIS A 101 -6.60 -19.64 11.33
C HIS A 101 -6.49 -18.94 12.69
N ILE A 102 -6.56 -17.61 12.70
CA ILE A 102 -6.65 -16.84 13.95
C ILE A 102 -8.07 -16.87 14.51
N LEU A 103 -9.09 -17.14 13.70
CA LEU A 103 -10.45 -17.37 14.18
C LEU A 103 -10.63 -18.78 14.78
N THR A 104 -9.79 -19.76 14.36
CA THR A 104 -9.80 -21.14 14.90
C THR A 104 -8.81 -21.37 16.02
N GLY A 105 -7.78 -20.52 16.17
CA GLY A 105 -6.78 -20.58 17.24
C GLY A 105 -5.69 -21.62 17.01
N GLU A 106 -5.63 -22.19 15.79
CA GLU A 106 -4.66 -23.22 15.41
C GLU A 106 -3.28 -22.62 15.08
N ASP A 107 -3.24 -21.43 14.48
CA ASP A 107 -1.97 -20.72 14.18
C ASP A 107 -2.10 -19.26 14.62
N LEU A 108 -1.58 -18.96 15.82
CA LEU A 108 -1.59 -17.63 16.40
C LEU A 108 -0.50 -16.77 15.74
N PRO A 109 -0.84 -15.59 15.18
CA PRO A 109 0.13 -14.75 14.49
C PRO A 109 1.20 -14.25 15.46
N GLY A 110 2.42 -14.05 14.97
CA GLY A 110 3.44 -13.36 15.76
C GLY A 110 3.01 -11.92 16.10
N TYR A 111 3.52 -11.38 17.20
CA TYR A 111 3.19 -10.02 17.69
C TYR A 111 3.25 -8.96 16.58
N ALA A 112 4.37 -8.89 15.85
CA ALA A 112 4.58 -7.91 14.79
C ALA A 112 3.57 -8.03 13.64
N ALA A 113 3.19 -9.26 13.30
CA ALA A 113 2.26 -9.53 12.22
C ALA A 113 0.84 -9.09 12.61
N LEU A 114 0.42 -9.40 13.84
CA LEU A 114 -0.87 -8.95 14.37
C LEU A 114 -0.90 -7.42 14.55
N ALA A 115 0.16 -6.85 15.11
CA ALA A 115 0.30 -5.41 15.29
C ALA A 115 0.15 -4.65 13.97
N GLY A 116 0.79 -5.12 12.89
CA GLY A 116 0.68 -4.51 11.56
C GLY A 116 -0.75 -4.49 11.02
N VAL A 117 -1.48 -5.60 11.16
CA VAL A 117 -2.88 -5.70 10.70
C VAL A 117 -3.77 -4.78 11.53
N LEU A 118 -3.68 -4.84 12.86
CA LEU A 118 -4.51 -4.02 13.75
C LEU A 118 -4.22 -2.52 13.60
N PHE A 119 -2.94 -2.15 13.45
CA PHE A 119 -2.54 -0.78 13.21
C PHE A 119 -3.13 -0.25 11.90
N HIS A 120 -3.05 -1.03 10.83
CA HIS A 120 -3.64 -0.63 9.55
C HIS A 120 -5.16 -0.51 9.63
N MET A 121 -5.84 -1.44 10.31
CA MET A 121 -7.29 -1.40 10.50
C MET A 121 -7.73 -0.18 11.33
N ALA A 122 -6.95 0.21 12.34
CA ALA A 122 -7.27 1.36 13.19
C ALA A 122 -6.94 2.71 12.54
N THR A 123 -5.84 2.78 11.77
CA THR A 123 -5.25 4.05 11.35
C THR A 123 -5.33 4.31 9.84
N SER A 124 -5.71 3.30 9.05
CA SER A 124 -5.60 3.30 7.58
C SER A 124 -4.19 3.59 7.04
N GLY A 125 -3.16 3.54 7.89
CA GLY A 125 -1.77 3.80 7.54
C GLY A 125 -0.89 2.55 7.59
N PRO A 126 0.32 2.58 6.99
CA PRO A 126 1.30 1.54 7.18
C PRO A 126 1.92 1.62 8.58
N LEU A 127 2.19 0.47 9.20
CA LEU A 127 2.96 0.40 10.43
C LEU A 127 4.46 0.62 10.14
N ASP A 128 5.09 1.53 10.86
CA ASP A 128 6.55 1.66 10.90
C ASP A 128 7.12 0.69 11.96
N PRO A 129 7.78 -0.41 11.57
CA PRO A 129 8.32 -1.38 12.52
C PRO A 129 9.42 -0.80 13.41
N ALA A 130 10.07 0.30 13.03
CA ALA A 130 11.10 0.95 13.85
C ALA A 130 10.51 1.66 15.08
N ARG A 131 9.21 1.99 15.07
CA ARG A 131 8.51 2.64 16.18
C ARG A 131 7.86 1.66 17.16
N MET A 132 7.79 0.39 16.79
CA MET A 132 7.16 -0.64 17.61
C MET A 132 8.08 -1.06 18.76
N ASP A 133 7.54 -1.07 19.97
CA ASP A 133 8.21 -1.59 21.16
C ASP A 133 7.31 -2.67 21.79
N GLY A 134 7.56 -3.91 21.38
CA GLY A 134 6.84 -5.08 21.91
C GLY A 134 7.07 -5.31 23.41
N GLY A 135 8.15 -4.79 24.00
CA GLY A 135 8.41 -4.87 25.43
C GLY A 135 7.47 -3.98 26.26
N ARG A 136 7.02 -2.87 25.67
CA ARG A 136 6.05 -1.93 26.28
C ARG A 136 4.62 -2.12 25.77
N SER A 137 4.38 -3.16 24.97
CA SER A 137 3.11 -3.34 24.27
C SER A 137 2.74 -2.16 23.35
N TYR A 138 3.72 -1.38 22.89
CA TYR A 138 3.53 -0.21 22.05
C TYR A 138 3.70 -0.58 20.57
N VAL A 139 2.73 -0.18 19.74
CA VAL A 139 2.75 -0.47 18.30
C VAL A 139 3.24 0.74 17.52
N GLY A 140 2.65 1.89 17.75
CA GLY A 140 2.98 3.10 17.00
C GLY A 140 1.95 4.21 17.20
N GLU A 141 2.07 5.27 16.40
CA GLU A 141 1.16 6.42 16.41
C GLU A 141 0.76 6.78 14.99
N ALA A 142 -0.51 7.15 14.81
CA ALA A 142 -0.98 7.82 13.61
C ALA A 142 -2.06 8.84 13.95
N ASN A 143 -2.07 9.99 13.27
CA ASN A 143 -3.09 11.03 13.41
C ASN A 143 -3.36 11.46 14.87
N GLY A 144 -2.32 11.54 15.72
CA GLY A 144 -2.44 11.89 17.13
C GLY A 144 -3.09 10.80 18.02
N THR A 145 -3.16 9.57 17.51
CA THR A 145 -3.64 8.40 18.26
C THR A 145 -2.52 7.38 18.40
N HIS A 146 -2.20 7.02 19.64
CA HIS A 146 -1.24 5.96 19.98
C HIS A 146 -1.93 4.61 20.04
N VAL A 147 -1.34 3.62 19.37
CA VAL A 147 -1.85 2.26 19.32
C VAL A 147 -0.99 1.36 20.22
N TRP A 148 -1.67 0.61 21.08
CA TRP A 148 -1.08 -0.36 22.01
C TRP A 148 -1.68 -1.73 21.76
N LEU A 149 -0.88 -2.78 21.94
CA LEU A 149 -1.30 -4.16 21.75
C LEU A 149 -0.81 -5.03 22.91
N ILE A 150 -1.75 -5.51 23.72
CA ILE A 150 -1.55 -6.50 24.76
C ILE A 150 -1.78 -7.88 24.13
N TYR A 151 -0.70 -8.53 23.70
CA TYR A 151 -0.78 -9.80 22.99
C TYR A 151 0.49 -10.64 23.13
N ARG A 152 0.31 -11.95 23.29
CA ARG A 152 1.35 -12.98 23.09
C ARG A 152 0.72 -14.14 22.32
N PRO A 153 1.46 -14.81 21.43
CA PRO A 153 0.96 -15.97 20.69
C PRO A 153 0.93 -17.23 21.59
N ASP A 154 0.20 -17.16 22.70
CA ASP A 154 0.05 -18.20 23.71
C ASP A 154 -1.41 -18.24 24.18
N LEU A 155 -2.11 -19.34 23.88
CA LEU A 155 -3.54 -19.47 24.15
C LEU A 155 -3.87 -19.44 25.64
N ASP A 156 -3.05 -20.08 26.48
CA ASP A 156 -3.26 -20.15 27.92
C ASP A 156 -3.05 -18.78 28.55
N TRP A 157 -2.04 -18.05 28.08
CA TRP A 157 -1.82 -16.67 28.48
C TRP A 157 -2.97 -15.74 28.04
N LEU A 158 -3.47 -15.88 26.81
CA LEU A 158 -4.56 -15.04 26.30
C LEU A 158 -5.88 -15.24 27.06
N LYS A 159 -6.08 -16.41 27.67
CA LYS A 159 -7.21 -16.71 28.58
C LYS A 159 -6.97 -16.22 30.01
N SER A 160 -5.73 -15.88 30.35
CA SER A 160 -5.37 -15.46 31.69
C SER A 160 -5.77 -14.00 31.97
N PRO A 161 -5.91 -13.61 33.25
CA PRO A 161 -6.11 -12.21 33.65
C PRO A 161 -5.02 -11.26 33.17
N ASP A 162 -3.81 -11.76 32.95
CA ASP A 162 -2.64 -10.96 32.57
C ASP A 162 -2.74 -10.40 31.15
N ALA A 163 -3.61 -10.96 30.31
CA ALA A 163 -3.86 -10.47 28.96
C ALA A 163 -4.96 -9.39 28.90
N ALA A 164 -5.61 -9.06 30.02
CA ALA A 164 -6.67 -8.08 30.06
C ALA A 164 -6.14 -6.65 30.24
N LEU A 165 -6.85 -5.67 29.66
CA LEU A 165 -6.62 -4.26 29.97
C LEU A 165 -6.96 -3.97 31.45
N THR A 166 -5.96 -3.51 32.20
CA THR A 166 -6.05 -3.11 33.61
C THR A 166 -5.97 -1.59 33.78
N LEU A 167 -6.42 -1.10 34.93
CA LEU A 167 -6.37 0.34 35.25
C LEU A 167 -4.92 0.83 35.40
N SER A 168 -4.04 0.01 35.98
CA SER A 168 -2.61 0.32 36.10
C SER A 168 -1.96 0.51 34.72
N PHE A 169 -2.28 -0.38 33.76
CA PHE A 169 -1.81 -0.23 32.39
C PHE A 169 -2.39 1.01 31.72
N ALA A 170 -3.69 1.27 31.89
CA ALA A 170 -4.34 2.48 31.36
C ALA A 170 -3.70 3.79 31.87
N ARG A 171 -3.33 3.82 33.15
CA ARG A 171 -2.58 4.96 33.72
C ARG A 171 -1.18 5.07 33.15
N GLN A 172 -0.46 3.95 33.01
CA GLN A 172 0.88 3.94 32.43
C GLN A 172 0.89 4.49 31.00
N VAL A 173 -0.08 4.11 30.16
CA VAL A 173 -0.16 4.63 28.78
C VAL A 173 -0.52 6.11 28.75
N ALA A 174 -1.44 6.56 29.62
CA ALA A 174 -1.82 7.96 29.75
C ALA A 174 -0.66 8.83 30.25
N GLU A 175 0.13 8.35 31.21
CA GLU A 175 1.34 9.05 31.69
C GLU A 175 2.42 9.13 30.61
N ALA A 176 2.49 8.14 29.71
CA ALA A 176 3.46 8.14 28.62
C ALA A 176 3.19 9.24 27.58
N GLN A 177 1.92 9.53 27.26
CA GLN A 177 1.52 10.61 26.35
C GLN A 177 0.20 11.27 26.83
N PRO A 178 0.26 12.24 27.76
CA PRO A 178 -0.93 12.77 28.43
C PRO A 178 -1.90 13.54 27.53
N ASP A 179 -1.41 14.10 26.42
CA ASP A 179 -2.20 14.93 25.51
C ASP A 179 -2.77 14.17 24.30
N ALA A 180 -2.53 12.85 24.22
CA ALA A 180 -2.88 12.05 23.06
C ALA A 180 -3.99 11.04 23.35
N ARG A 181 -4.68 10.58 22.29
CA ARG A 181 -5.65 9.49 22.41
C ARG A 181 -4.91 8.16 22.39
N HIS A 182 -5.31 7.22 23.23
CA HIS A 182 -4.73 5.89 23.26
C HIS A 182 -5.76 4.85 22.88
N LEU A 183 -5.42 4.01 21.91
CA LEU A 183 -6.23 2.91 21.46
C LEU A 183 -5.53 1.61 21.86
N VAL A 184 -6.15 0.84 22.75
CA VAL A 184 -5.55 -0.37 23.33
C VAL A 184 -6.29 -1.60 22.83
N PHE A 185 -5.58 -2.40 22.04
CA PHE A 185 -6.02 -3.72 21.63
C PHE A 185 -5.68 -4.76 22.70
N ALA A 186 -6.71 -5.45 23.20
CA ALA A 186 -6.53 -6.54 24.16
C ALA A 186 -7.65 -7.59 24.03
N PRO A 187 -7.40 -8.86 24.39
CA PRO A 187 -8.42 -9.92 24.35
C PRO A 187 -9.56 -9.68 25.34
N ALA A 188 -9.27 -9.07 26.49
CA ALA A 188 -10.24 -8.78 27.54
C ALA A 188 -9.95 -7.44 28.22
N ARG A 189 -10.89 -6.99 29.07
CA ARG A 189 -10.72 -5.80 29.91
C ARG A 189 -11.27 -6.06 31.32
N TYR A 190 -10.59 -5.51 32.31
CA TYR A 190 -11.10 -5.41 33.69
C TYR A 190 -11.57 -4.01 34.05
N VAL A 191 -11.41 -3.06 33.13
CA VAL A 191 -11.85 -1.67 33.30
C VAL A 191 -13.06 -1.37 32.41
N SER A 192 -14.02 -0.63 32.96
CA SER A 192 -15.16 -0.11 32.21
C SER A 192 -14.80 1.25 31.58
N GLN A 193 -15.43 1.60 30.45
CA GLN A 193 -15.18 2.91 29.82
C GLN A 193 -15.51 4.05 30.78
N ARG A 194 -16.62 3.94 31.53
CA ARG A 194 -16.99 4.91 32.57
C ARG A 194 -15.90 5.12 33.62
N MET A 195 -15.18 4.07 34.00
CA MET A 195 -14.10 4.19 34.97
C MET A 195 -12.90 4.95 34.37
N LEU A 196 -12.57 4.70 33.11
CA LEU A 196 -11.52 5.43 32.39
C LEU A 196 -11.89 6.92 32.24
N ASP A 197 -13.16 7.20 31.89
CA ASP A 197 -13.67 8.56 31.75
C ASP A 197 -13.66 9.33 33.09
N VAL A 198 -14.02 8.67 34.19
CA VAL A 198 -14.00 9.26 35.56
C VAL A 198 -12.58 9.58 36.01
N GLU A 199 -11.60 8.75 35.65
CA GLU A 199 -10.19 9.03 35.93
C GLU A 199 -9.55 10.01 34.92
N GLY A 200 -10.30 10.46 33.91
CA GLY A 200 -9.81 11.39 32.90
C GLY A 200 -8.75 10.78 31.98
N LEU A 201 -8.75 9.45 31.81
CA LEU A 201 -7.78 8.74 30.98
C LEU A 201 -8.30 8.68 29.53
N PRO A 202 -7.58 9.26 28.54
CA PRO A 202 -8.00 9.25 27.13
C PRO A 202 -7.70 7.90 26.46
N VAL A 203 -8.17 6.81 27.07
CA VAL A 203 -7.93 5.41 26.66
C VAL A 203 -9.21 4.78 26.14
N GLU A 204 -9.15 4.23 24.93
CA GLU A 204 -10.19 3.46 24.29
C GLU A 204 -9.79 1.99 24.20
N PHE A 205 -10.69 1.11 24.65
CA PHE A 205 -10.50 -0.34 24.54
C PHE A 205 -11.08 -0.86 23.23
N VAL A 206 -10.27 -1.60 22.47
CA VAL A 206 -10.72 -2.31 21.27
C VAL A 206 -10.48 -3.81 21.44
N PRO A 207 -11.54 -4.66 21.36
CA PRO A 207 -11.36 -6.10 21.45
C PRO A 207 -10.61 -6.61 20.23
N LEU A 208 -9.79 -7.65 20.42
CA LEU A 208 -9.17 -8.35 19.30
C LEU A 208 -10.25 -8.97 18.39
N PRO A 209 -10.06 -8.97 17.06
CA PRO A 209 -11.06 -9.44 16.09
C PRO A 209 -11.33 -10.96 16.15
N PHE A 210 -10.59 -11.71 16.96
CA PHE A 210 -10.75 -13.15 17.11
C PHE A 210 -11.74 -13.45 18.22
N ALA A 211 -12.90 -13.98 17.86
CA ALA A 211 -13.96 -14.39 18.78
C ALA A 211 -13.57 -15.53 19.75
N LEU A 212 -12.32 -16.02 19.68
CA LEU A 212 -11.79 -17.18 20.41
C LEU A 212 -11.86 -17.09 21.94
N TYR A 213 -11.97 -15.89 22.51
CA TYR A 213 -11.97 -15.71 23.97
C TYR A 213 -13.36 -15.55 24.56
N ARG A 214 -14.42 -15.80 23.77
CA ARG A 214 -15.74 -15.97 24.35
C ARG A 214 -15.72 -17.26 25.16
N VAL A 215 -15.37 -17.12 26.44
CA VAL A 215 -15.57 -18.14 27.46
C VAL A 215 -17.02 -18.60 27.31
N GLU A 216 -17.23 -19.78 26.73
CA GLU A 216 -18.47 -20.50 26.95
C GLU A 216 -18.50 -20.77 28.45
N ARG A 217 -19.25 -19.91 29.17
CA ARG A 217 -19.65 -20.19 30.53
C ARG A 217 -20.64 -21.33 30.44
N THR A 218 -20.16 -22.56 30.55
CA THR A 218 -20.98 -23.73 30.88
C THR A 218 -21.20 -23.76 32.39
#